data_AF-A0A8B6GLP6-F1
#
_entry.id   AF-A0A8B6GLP6-F1
#
_cell.length_a   1.000
_cell.length_b   1.000
_cell.length_c   1.000
_cell.angle_alpha   90.00
_cell.angle_beta   90.00
_cell.angle_gamma   90.00
#
_symmetry.space_group_name_H-M   'P 1'
#
loop_
_entity.id
_entity.type
_entity.pdbx_description
1 polymer ?
#
loop_
_entity_poly.entity_id
_entity_poly.type
_entity_poly.pdbx_seq_one_letter_code
_entity_poly.pdbx_strand_id
1 'polypeptide(L)'
;KLSSNRMNDVKRNYFNGLDNIQEILMPGNKLTFVDEEAFQDMTNLTTLNLDVYCDCNIKSFLNWLNVVEKYKSTITCVDHNDALLTSLPSCFFDKCNEKDNTLDWTGTDKSDHLLTPEAELMQNNPEGRAHGSRLPTSVQHDFKAYGNCYAYALKTQPSSHSQRVY
;
A
#
# COMPACT_ATOMS: atom_id res chain seq x y z
N LYS A 1 -18.27 -16.63 -7.76
CA LYS A 1 -18.02 -15.33 -8.44
C LYS A 1 -18.94 -14.28 -7.84
N LEU A 2 -18.37 -13.17 -7.36
CA LEU A 2 -19.12 -12.06 -6.76
C LEU A 2 -18.79 -10.73 -7.45
N SER A 3 -18.32 -10.73 -8.69
CA SER A 3 -17.92 -9.54 -9.44
C SER A 3 -19.04 -8.50 -9.56
N SER A 4 -18.67 -7.22 -9.59
CA SER A 4 -19.58 -6.07 -9.80
C SER A 4 -20.76 -5.97 -8.84
N ASN A 5 -20.56 -6.38 -7.59
CA ASN A 5 -21.52 -6.17 -6.51
C ASN A 5 -21.17 -4.89 -5.72
N ARG A 6 -21.88 -4.65 -4.62
CA ARG A 6 -21.71 -3.49 -3.74
C ARG A 6 -20.98 -3.84 -2.45
N MET A 7 -20.11 -4.85 -2.47
CA MET A 7 -19.29 -5.15 -1.31
C MET A 7 -18.21 -4.10 -1.16
N ASN A 8 -18.07 -3.60 0.06
CA ASN A 8 -17.05 -2.64 0.47
C ASN A 8 -16.00 -3.28 1.38
N ASP A 9 -16.30 -4.42 2.01
CA ASP A 9 -15.37 -5.12 2.88
C ASP A 9 -15.36 -6.63 2.67
N VAL A 10 -14.29 -7.27 3.14
CA VAL A 10 -14.20 -8.72 3.33
C VAL A 10 -13.67 -8.96 4.74
N LYS A 11 -14.50 -9.56 5.60
CA LYS A 11 -14.13 -9.89 6.98
C LYS A 11 -13.68 -11.34 7.11
N ARG A 12 -12.90 -11.65 8.14
CA ARG A 12 -12.43 -13.01 8.47
C ARG A 12 -13.49 -14.10 8.25
N ASN A 13 -14.70 -13.85 8.73
CA ASN A 13 -15.74 -14.88 8.81
C ASN A 13 -16.62 -15.02 7.55
N TYR A 14 -16.41 -14.22 6.49
CA TYR A 14 -17.29 -14.24 5.31
C TYR A 14 -17.27 -15.57 4.56
N PHE A 15 -16.16 -16.29 4.61
CA PHE A 15 -15.97 -17.56 3.91
C PHE A 15 -15.84 -18.77 4.84
N ASN A 16 -16.15 -18.61 6.13
CA ASN A 16 -16.08 -19.72 7.10
C ASN A 16 -16.99 -20.88 6.69
N GLY A 17 -16.46 -22.10 6.72
CA GLY A 17 -17.18 -23.32 6.35
C GLY A 17 -17.36 -23.53 4.85
N LEU A 18 -16.79 -22.66 4.00
CA LEU A 18 -16.77 -22.82 2.55
C LEU A 18 -15.49 -23.53 2.09
N ASP A 19 -15.20 -24.67 2.71
CA ASP A 19 -13.90 -25.36 2.62
C ASP A 19 -13.55 -25.83 1.21
N ASN A 20 -14.55 -26.01 0.33
CA ASN A 20 -14.38 -26.48 -1.04
C ASN A 20 -14.19 -25.37 -2.08
N ILE A 21 -14.19 -24.09 -1.69
CA ILE A 21 -14.00 -23.00 -2.66
C ILE A 21 -12.59 -23.00 -3.22
N GLN A 22 -12.51 -23.01 -4.55
CA GLN A 22 -11.25 -22.92 -5.31
C GLN A 22 -11.01 -21.53 -5.89
N GLU A 23 -12.07 -20.78 -6.19
CA GLU A 23 -11.96 -19.47 -6.82
C GLU A 23 -12.83 -18.41 -6.13
N ILE A 24 -12.19 -17.32 -5.72
CA ILE A 24 -12.84 -16.09 -5.30
C ILE A 24 -12.49 -15.01 -6.32
N LEU A 25 -13.49 -14.62 -7.09
CA LEU A 25 -13.38 -13.55 -8.08
C LEU A 25 -14.36 -12.45 -7.67
N MET A 26 -13.82 -11.32 -7.22
CA MET A 26 -14.56 -10.13 -6.81
C MET A 26 -14.18 -8.84 -7.57
N PRO A 27 -13.72 -8.86 -8.85
CA PRO A 27 -13.42 -7.63 -9.54
C PRO A 27 -14.67 -6.74 -9.69
N GLY A 28 -14.48 -5.43 -9.68
CA GLY A 28 -15.54 -4.44 -9.70
C GLY A 28 -16.30 -4.26 -8.39
N ASN A 29 -15.88 -4.92 -7.30
CA ASN A 29 -16.26 -4.53 -5.94
C ASN A 29 -15.16 -3.62 -5.42
N LYS A 30 -15.51 -2.38 -5.05
CA LYS A 30 -14.53 -1.39 -4.65
C LYS A 30 -14.21 -1.56 -3.16
N LEU A 31 -13.49 -2.64 -2.85
CA LEU A 31 -13.23 -3.05 -1.47
C LEU A 31 -12.32 -2.02 -0.79
N THR A 32 -12.81 -1.40 0.28
CA THR A 32 -12.05 -0.46 1.12
C THR A 32 -11.33 -1.18 2.26
N PHE A 33 -11.72 -2.41 2.58
CA PHE A 33 -11.11 -3.19 3.65
C PHE A 33 -11.11 -4.68 3.32
N VAL A 34 -10.00 -5.35 3.62
CA VAL A 34 -9.89 -6.80 3.59
C VAL A 34 -9.15 -7.20 4.87
N ASP A 35 -9.78 -8.05 5.64
CA ASP A 35 -9.18 -8.62 6.85
C ASP A 35 -7.96 -9.47 6.47
N GLU A 36 -6.85 -9.36 7.22
CA GLU A 36 -5.62 -10.10 6.93
C GLU A 36 -5.79 -11.62 7.09
N GLU A 37 -6.84 -12.04 7.81
CA GLU A 37 -7.18 -13.44 8.03
C GLU A 37 -8.39 -13.90 7.20
N ALA A 38 -8.92 -13.04 6.32
CA ALA A 38 -10.09 -13.32 5.44
C ALA A 38 -10.02 -14.64 4.67
N PHE A 39 -8.81 -15.07 4.31
CA PHE A 39 -8.58 -16.25 3.48
C PHE A 39 -7.67 -17.29 4.14
N GLN A 40 -7.34 -17.11 5.43
CA GLN A 40 -6.36 -17.95 6.13
C GLN A 40 -6.73 -19.44 6.13
N ASP A 41 -8.03 -19.73 6.31
CA ASP A 41 -8.53 -21.10 6.43
C ASP A 41 -8.96 -21.71 5.08
N MET A 42 -8.83 -20.94 3.98
CA MET A 42 -9.27 -21.36 2.65
C MET A 42 -8.22 -22.23 1.93
N THR A 43 -7.97 -23.42 2.48
CA THR A 43 -6.90 -24.33 2.02
C THR A 43 -7.01 -24.79 0.56
N ASN A 44 -8.23 -24.86 0.01
CA ASN A 44 -8.47 -25.26 -1.38
C ASN A 44 -8.47 -24.08 -2.38
N LEU A 45 -8.34 -22.83 -1.92
CA LEU A 45 -8.44 -21.65 -2.76
C LEU A 45 -7.23 -21.54 -3.69
N THR A 46 -7.40 -21.74 -4.99
CA THR A 46 -6.35 -21.61 -6.01
C THR A 46 -6.27 -20.23 -6.62
N THR A 47 -7.39 -19.51 -6.68
CA THR A 47 -7.48 -18.21 -7.37
C THR A 47 -8.19 -17.20 -6.50
N LEU A 48 -7.54 -16.06 -6.27
CA LEU A 48 -8.09 -14.91 -5.56
C LEU A 48 -7.90 -13.67 -6.42
N ASN A 49 -8.97 -13.04 -6.88
CA ASN A 49 -8.90 -11.80 -7.65
C ASN A 49 -9.79 -10.75 -6.99
N LEU A 50 -9.16 -9.67 -6.51
CA LEU A 50 -9.79 -8.57 -5.81
C LEU A 50 -9.31 -7.25 -6.40
N ASP A 51 -10.24 -6.30 -6.52
CA ASP A 51 -9.92 -4.89 -6.75
C ASP A 51 -10.11 -4.16 -5.42
N VAL A 52 -9.07 -3.49 -4.92
CA VAL A 52 -9.06 -2.84 -3.59
C VAL A 52 -8.70 -1.37 -3.69
N TYR A 53 -9.14 -0.56 -2.73
CA TYR A 53 -8.56 0.77 -2.50
C TYR A 53 -7.22 0.60 -1.78
N CYS A 54 -6.18 1.22 -2.32
CA CYS A 54 -4.83 1.12 -1.77
C CYS A 54 -4.54 2.26 -0.81
N ASP A 55 -5.41 2.39 0.20
CA ASP A 55 -5.24 3.32 1.32
C ASP A 55 -4.70 2.60 2.57
N CYS A 56 -4.73 3.28 3.71
CA CYS A 56 -4.19 2.74 4.96
C CYS A 56 -4.90 1.49 5.50
N ASN A 57 -6.16 1.25 5.11
CA ASN A 57 -6.92 0.07 5.55
C ASN A 57 -6.37 -1.22 4.93
N ILE A 58 -5.66 -1.15 3.80
CA ILE A 58 -5.17 -2.35 3.12
C ILE A 58 -3.83 -2.84 3.66
N LYS A 59 -3.18 -2.06 4.54
CA LYS A 59 -1.80 -2.32 5.00
C LYS A 59 -1.64 -3.72 5.61
N SER A 60 -2.55 -4.12 6.50
CA SER A 60 -2.51 -5.46 7.13
C SER A 60 -2.70 -6.57 6.10
N PHE A 61 -3.64 -6.40 5.17
CA PHE A 61 -3.83 -7.35 4.09
C PHE A 61 -2.62 -7.48 3.17
N LEU A 62 -1.96 -6.36 2.83
CA LEU A 62 -0.70 -6.36 2.08
C LEU A 62 0.39 -7.14 2.81
N ASN A 63 0.49 -7.01 4.14
CA ASN A 63 1.45 -7.78 4.93
C ASN A 63 1.20 -9.28 4.83
N TRP A 64 -0.06 -9.73 4.97
CA TRP A 64 -0.44 -11.13 4.77
C TRP A 64 -0.14 -11.60 3.34
N LEU A 65 -0.49 -10.79 2.34
CA LEU A 65 -0.26 -11.11 0.92
C LEU A 65 1.24 -11.28 0.62
N ASN A 66 2.08 -10.51 1.30
CA ASN A 66 3.53 -10.60 1.20
C ASN A 66 4.10 -11.92 1.74
N VAL A 67 3.42 -12.58 2.68
CA VAL A 67 3.79 -13.89 3.23
C VAL A 67 3.34 -15.05 2.34
N VAL A 68 2.13 -14.95 1.78
CA VAL A 68 1.50 -16.10 1.09
C VAL A 68 2.02 -16.33 -0.34
N GLU A 69 2.60 -15.31 -1.00
CA GLU A 69 3.16 -15.31 -2.38
C GLU A 69 2.17 -15.65 -3.51
N LYS A 70 1.26 -16.60 -3.28
CA LYS A 70 0.34 -17.22 -4.25
C LYS A 70 -0.57 -16.23 -4.97
N TYR A 71 -0.98 -15.16 -4.32
CA TYR A 71 -2.03 -14.25 -4.82
C TYR A 71 -1.49 -12.86 -5.22
N LYS A 72 -0.18 -12.65 -5.25
CA LYS A 72 0.41 -11.31 -5.45
C LYS A 72 0.09 -10.68 -6.83
N SER A 73 -0.12 -11.51 -7.85
CA SER A 73 -0.33 -11.05 -9.23
C SER A 73 -1.78 -10.77 -9.59
N THR A 74 -2.71 -10.89 -8.64
CA THR A 74 -4.15 -10.87 -8.91
C THR A 74 -4.91 -9.88 -8.05
N ILE A 75 -4.24 -9.12 -7.20
CA ILE A 75 -4.81 -8.06 -6.36
C ILE A 75 -4.37 -6.70 -6.91
N THR A 76 -5.32 -5.84 -7.27
CA THR A 76 -5.10 -4.56 -7.95
C THR A 76 -5.68 -3.38 -7.17
N CYS A 77 -5.08 -2.21 -7.36
CA CYS A 77 -5.48 -0.94 -6.75
C CYS A 77 -6.41 -0.14 -7.67
N VAL A 78 -7.66 0.08 -7.27
CA VAL A 78 -8.66 0.83 -8.07
C VAL A 78 -8.32 2.31 -8.22
N ASP A 79 -7.61 2.87 -7.24
CA ASP A 79 -7.18 4.27 -7.15
C ASP A 79 -5.77 4.52 -7.73
N HIS A 80 -5.11 3.48 -8.23
CA HIS A 80 -3.77 3.55 -8.82
C HIS A 80 -3.70 2.92 -10.22
N ASN A 81 -4.70 3.17 -11.07
CA ASN A 81 -4.77 2.67 -12.46
C ASN A 81 -4.55 1.15 -12.56
N ASP A 82 -5.23 0.40 -11.68
CA ASP A 82 -5.16 -1.07 -11.62
C ASP A 82 -3.73 -1.62 -11.36
N ALA A 83 -2.83 -0.82 -10.79
CA ALA A 83 -1.53 -1.29 -10.35
C ALA A 83 -1.66 -2.46 -9.37
N LEU A 84 -0.75 -3.43 -9.43
CA LEU A 84 -0.72 -4.53 -8.47
C LEU A 84 -0.46 -3.97 -7.07
N LEU A 85 -1.21 -4.42 -6.07
CA LEU A 85 -1.03 -3.97 -4.68
C LEU A 85 0.41 -4.18 -4.20
N THR A 86 1.05 -5.29 -4.57
CA THR A 86 2.44 -5.57 -4.22
C THR A 86 3.49 -4.81 -5.05
N SER A 87 3.07 -4.08 -6.09
CA SER A 87 3.96 -3.22 -6.89
C SER A 87 4.09 -1.81 -6.34
N LEU A 88 3.19 -1.41 -5.42
CA LEU A 88 3.31 -0.14 -4.72
C LEU A 88 4.55 -0.19 -3.81
N PRO A 89 5.32 0.90 -3.71
CA PRO A 89 6.45 0.98 -2.79
C PRO A 89 5.99 0.70 -1.35
N SER A 90 6.70 -0.14 -0.57
CA SER A 90 6.27 -0.49 0.80
C SER A 90 6.14 0.73 1.71
N CYS A 91 7.05 1.71 1.58
CA CYS A 91 6.97 2.96 2.34
C CYS A 91 5.84 3.90 1.93
N PHE A 92 5.06 3.57 0.89
CA PHE A 92 3.84 4.30 0.54
C PHE A 92 2.85 4.33 1.73
N PHE A 93 2.78 3.22 2.48
CA PHE A 93 1.88 3.05 3.63
C PHE A 93 2.53 3.44 4.98
N ASP A 94 3.74 4.00 4.97
CA ASP A 94 4.40 4.49 6.19
C ASP A 94 3.86 5.87 6.62
N LYS A 95 3.23 6.59 5.70
CA LYS A 95 2.57 7.88 5.95
C LYS A 95 1.07 7.74 6.22
N CYS A 96 0.70 6.59 6.80
CA CYS A 96 -0.66 6.36 7.27
C CYS A 96 -0.88 7.06 8.61
N ASN A 97 -1.88 7.92 8.66
CA ASN A 97 -2.34 8.50 9.90
C ASN A 97 -3.23 7.49 10.64
N GLU A 98 -2.78 7.04 11.80
CA GLU A 98 -3.48 6.03 12.61
C GLU A 98 -4.85 6.50 13.14
N LYS A 99 -5.09 7.83 13.19
CA LYS A 99 -6.33 8.39 13.76
C LYS A 99 -7.48 8.47 12.77
N ASP A 100 -7.19 8.75 11.51
CA ASP A 100 -8.21 9.00 10.48
C ASP A 100 -8.01 8.15 9.22
N ASN A 101 -7.02 7.25 9.24
CA ASN A 101 -6.69 6.34 8.15
C ASN A 101 -6.41 7.06 6.80
N THR A 102 -5.95 8.32 6.87
CA THR A 102 -5.57 9.08 5.70
C THR A 102 -4.10 8.88 5.34
N LEU A 103 -3.80 8.94 4.04
CA LEU A 103 -2.43 9.02 3.52
C LEU A 103 -2.03 10.49 3.42
N ASP A 104 -1.14 10.95 4.29
CA ASP A 104 -0.66 12.33 4.28
C ASP A 104 0.82 12.41 3.89
N TRP A 105 1.05 12.74 2.62
CA TRP A 105 2.37 13.13 2.10
C TRP A 105 2.53 14.66 1.99
N THR A 106 1.50 15.43 2.39
CA THR A 106 1.45 16.90 2.33
C THR A 106 2.00 17.55 3.60
N GLY A 107 1.90 16.84 4.73
CA GLY A 107 2.49 17.16 6.02
C GLY A 107 3.92 16.67 6.23
N THR A 108 4.73 16.48 5.17
CA THR A 108 6.19 16.60 5.34
C THR A 108 6.49 18.05 5.67
N ASP A 109 6.13 18.46 6.88
CA ASP A 109 6.64 19.65 7.49
C ASP A 109 8.15 19.53 7.35
N LYS A 110 8.79 20.60 6.87
CA LYS A 110 10.24 20.63 6.90
C LYS A 110 10.71 20.27 8.30
N SER A 111 9.94 20.56 9.35
CA SER A 111 10.25 20.24 10.74
C SER A 111 9.96 18.83 11.25
N ASP A 112 9.34 17.91 10.51
CA ASP A 112 9.24 16.49 10.95
C ASP A 112 10.54 15.73 10.64
N HIS A 113 11.61 16.49 10.88
CA HIS A 113 13.02 16.22 10.78
C HIS A 113 13.39 15.01 11.67
N LEU A 114 13.22 13.79 11.14
CA LEU A 114 14.40 12.94 10.96
C LEU A 114 15.16 13.42 9.70
N LEU A 115 15.47 14.70 9.77
CA LEU A 115 16.39 15.47 8.99
C LEU A 115 17.37 15.89 10.08
N THR A 116 18.28 14.99 10.35
CA THR A 116 19.68 15.37 10.33
C THR A 116 19.91 16.33 9.12
N PRO A 117 20.97 17.15 9.13
CA PRO A 117 21.38 17.97 7.98
C PRO A 117 21.38 17.25 6.60
N GLU A 118 21.28 15.93 6.59
CA GLU A 118 21.24 15.01 5.46
C GLU A 118 19.99 15.15 4.57
N ALA A 119 18.80 15.51 5.07
CA ALA A 119 17.60 15.61 4.20
C ALA A 119 17.36 17.02 3.60
N GLU A 120 18.02 18.06 4.11
CA GLU A 120 18.18 19.34 3.39
C GLU A 120 19.22 19.20 2.27
N LEU A 121 20.25 18.35 2.48
CA LEU A 121 21.17 17.94 1.42
C LEU A 121 20.43 17.17 0.29
N MET A 122 19.30 16.52 0.56
CA MET A 122 18.58 15.66 -0.40
C MET A 122 17.74 16.37 -1.47
N GLN A 123 17.28 17.60 -1.25
CA GLN A 123 16.65 18.36 -2.35
C GLN A 123 17.68 18.83 -3.39
N ASN A 124 18.96 18.91 -3.01
CA ASN A 124 20.01 19.55 -3.80
C ASN A 124 21.21 18.64 -4.14
N ASN A 125 21.24 17.36 -3.72
CA ASN A 125 22.38 16.47 -3.94
C ASN A 125 22.02 15.04 -4.39
N PRO A 126 21.88 14.79 -5.71
CA PRO A 126 21.57 13.47 -6.26
C PRO A 126 22.72 12.45 -6.16
N GLU A 127 23.92 12.83 -5.72
CA GLU A 127 25.09 11.94 -5.61
C GLU A 127 25.23 11.23 -4.26
N GLY A 128 24.36 11.54 -3.28
CA GLY A 128 24.41 10.93 -1.94
C GLY A 128 25.68 11.28 -1.16
N ARG A 129 26.16 12.53 -1.30
CA ARG A 129 27.34 13.05 -0.61
C ARG A 129 26.96 14.05 0.48
N ALA A 130 27.59 13.97 1.65
CA ALA A 130 27.49 14.98 2.70
C ALA A 130 28.89 15.49 3.02
N HIS A 131 29.10 16.80 3.03
CA HIS A 131 30.41 17.42 3.27
C HIS A 131 31.55 16.80 2.42
N GLY A 132 31.29 16.55 1.13
CA GLY A 132 32.27 15.97 0.20
C GLY A 132 32.54 14.48 0.35
N SER A 133 31.90 13.81 1.31
CA SER A 133 32.07 12.37 1.60
C SER A 133 30.85 11.57 1.15
N ARG A 134 31.06 10.35 0.64
CA ARG A 134 29.96 9.44 0.26
C ARG A 134 29.30 8.89 1.52
N LEU A 135 27.98 8.95 1.59
CA LEU A 135 27.21 8.42 2.72
C LEU A 135 27.32 6.89 2.80
N PRO A 136 27.09 6.25 3.96
CA PRO A 136 27.07 4.79 4.05
C PRO A 136 26.02 4.18 3.09
N THR A 137 26.26 2.96 2.62
CA THR A 137 25.39 2.29 1.63
C THR A 137 23.98 2.02 2.13
N SER A 138 23.81 1.70 3.42
CA SER A 138 22.50 1.57 4.06
C SER A 138 21.71 2.87 3.96
N VAL A 139 22.36 3.98 4.28
CA VAL A 139 21.76 5.31 4.25
C VAL A 139 21.39 5.71 2.81
N GLN A 140 22.25 5.42 1.82
CA GLN A 140 21.91 5.59 0.39
C GLN A 140 20.70 4.75 -0.07
N HIS A 141 20.57 3.52 0.43
CA HIS A 141 19.45 2.64 0.10
C HIS A 141 18.13 3.18 0.65
N ASP A 142 18.15 3.60 1.92
CA ASP A 142 16.99 4.17 2.60
C ASP A 142 16.55 5.49 1.92
N PHE A 143 17.51 6.32 1.49
CA PHE A 143 17.23 7.53 0.69
C PHE A 143 16.55 7.25 -0.64
N LYS A 144 17.03 6.25 -1.38
CA LYS A 144 16.46 5.87 -2.67
C LYS A 144 15.05 5.30 -2.51
N ALA A 145 14.84 4.48 -1.48
CA ALA A 145 13.53 3.93 -1.16
C ALA A 145 12.53 5.04 -0.81
N TYR A 146 12.91 5.95 0.08
CA TYR A 146 12.07 7.09 0.47
C TYR A 146 11.76 8.03 -0.70
N GLY A 147 12.77 8.38 -1.50
CA GLY A 147 12.61 9.22 -2.70
C GLY A 147 11.65 8.59 -3.72
N ASN A 148 11.70 7.27 -3.89
CA ASN A 148 10.76 6.55 -4.74
C ASN A 148 9.32 6.60 -4.20
N CYS A 149 9.12 6.45 -2.89
CA CYS A 149 7.81 6.55 -2.26
C CYS A 149 7.21 7.95 -2.40
N TYR A 150 7.99 8.99 -2.11
CA TYR A 150 7.56 10.38 -2.25
C TYR A 150 7.23 10.74 -3.71
N ALA A 151 8.10 10.35 -4.66
CA ALA A 151 7.86 10.59 -6.08
C ALA A 151 6.64 9.82 -6.61
N TYR A 152 6.40 8.59 -6.12
CA TYR A 152 5.21 7.82 -6.43
C TYR A 152 3.95 8.50 -5.88
N ALA A 153 3.98 8.92 -4.61
CA ALA A 153 2.89 9.62 -3.96
C ALA A 153 2.55 10.92 -4.69
N LEU A 154 3.52 11.77 -5.04
CA LEU A 154 3.25 13.01 -5.78
C LEU A 154 2.64 12.79 -7.18
N LYS A 155 2.97 11.67 -7.84
CA LYS A 155 2.40 11.32 -9.16
C LYS A 155 1.00 10.75 -9.07
N THR A 156 0.66 10.11 -7.95
CA THR A 156 -0.57 9.33 -7.79
C THR A 156 -1.56 9.97 -6.83
N GLN A 157 -1.15 10.97 -6.05
CA GLN A 157 -2.05 11.70 -5.17
C GLN A 157 -3.14 12.38 -5.99
N PRO A 158 -4.42 12.14 -5.69
CA PRO A 158 -5.50 12.92 -6.26
C PRO A 158 -5.35 14.35 -5.72
N SER A 159 -5.19 15.32 -6.62
CA SER A 159 -5.05 16.75 -6.32
C SER A 159 -5.93 17.20 -5.15
N SER A 160 -5.34 17.36 -3.96
CA SER A 160 -5.74 18.14 -2.76
C SER A 160 -7.23 18.37 -2.40
N HIS A 161 -8.17 17.59 -2.92
CA HIS A 161 -9.62 17.80 -2.72
C HIS A 161 -10.42 16.50 -2.56
N SER A 162 -9.74 15.36 -2.41
CA SER A 162 -10.39 14.06 -2.20
C SER A 162 -9.98 13.47 -0.85
N GLN A 163 -10.08 14.26 0.23
CA GLN A 163 -10.38 13.68 1.53
C GLN A 163 -11.79 13.09 1.43
N ARG A 164 -11.90 11.84 1.00
CA ARG A 164 -13.14 11.09 1.18
C ARG A 164 -13.16 10.64 2.62
N VAL A 165 -13.80 11.46 3.44
CA VAL A 165 -14.41 11.03 4.70
C VAL A 165 -15.41 9.93 4.32
N TYR A 166 -15.11 8.70 4.72
CA TYR A 166 -16.09 7.61 4.74
C TYR A 166 -16.97 7.72 5.98
#